data_AF-A0A6P0Z8L1-F1
#
_entry.id   AF-A0A6P0Z8L1-F1
#
_cell.length_a   1.000
_cell.length_b   1.000
_cell.length_c   1.000
_cell.angle_alpha   90.00
_cell.angle_beta   90.00
_cell.angle_gamma   90.00
#
_symmetry.space_group_name_H-M   'P 1'
#
loop_
_entity.id
_entity.type
_entity.pdbx_description
1 polymer ?
#
loop_
_entity_poly.entity_id
_entity_poly.type
_entity_poly.pdbx_seq_one_letter_code
_entity_poly.pdbx_strand_id
1 'polypeptide(L)'
;MSRLAAQGNLDTAQLEPTALVSTELFQKSSEQAFYDALVKLVPQTKASREERDYQKLVAAISEIAPTVSEFFDGADSVLVMDPEPAIRRNRLNLLGLLRNHARVLGDFGLIVKS
;
A
#
# COMPACT_ATOMS: atom_id res chain seq x y z
N MET A 1 14.37 1.44 7.37
CA MET A 1 13.29 0.48 7.06
C MET A 1 12.79 0.67 5.62
N SER A 2 13.63 0.54 4.57
CA SER A 2 13.24 1.06 3.23
C SER A 2 13.74 0.30 1.99
N ARG A 3 14.43 -0.85 2.11
CA ARG A 3 14.96 -1.56 0.92
C ARG A 3 14.00 -2.59 0.29
N LEU A 4 12.97 -3.05 1.01
CA LEU A 4 12.09 -4.10 0.52
C LEU A 4 11.10 -3.61 -0.56
N ALA A 5 10.51 -2.43 -0.38
CA ALA A 5 9.55 -1.85 -1.33
C ALA A 5 10.16 -1.41 -2.68
N ALA A 6 11.49 -1.40 -2.81
CA ALA A 6 12.19 -1.07 -4.06
C ALA A 6 12.45 -2.29 -4.96
N GLN A 7 12.24 -3.51 -4.46
CA GLN A 7 12.39 -4.74 -5.26
C GLN A 7 11.13 -5.08 -6.09
N GLY A 8 10.01 -4.40 -5.82
CA GLY A 8 8.82 -4.46 -6.67
C GLY A 8 9.03 -3.64 -7.93
N ASN A 9 8.85 -4.25 -9.11
CA ASN A 9 8.90 -3.56 -10.41
C ASN A 9 7.62 -2.73 -10.68
N LEU A 10 6.92 -2.33 -9.61
CA LEU A 10 5.65 -1.65 -9.71
C LEU A 10 5.87 -0.16 -9.95
N ASP A 11 5.27 0.32 -11.04
CA ASP A 11 5.24 1.73 -11.40
C ASP A 11 4.72 2.59 -10.24
N THR A 12 5.26 3.80 -10.09
CA THR A 12 4.96 4.68 -8.95
C THR A 12 3.61 5.40 -9.03
N ALA A 13 2.94 5.38 -10.19
CA ALA A 13 1.66 6.03 -10.43
C ALA A 13 0.45 5.10 -10.24
N GLN A 14 0.68 3.78 -10.19
CA GLN A 14 -0.41 2.81 -9.98
C GLN A 14 -0.91 2.86 -8.53
N LEU A 15 -2.22 3.04 -8.36
CA LEU A 15 -2.90 3.04 -7.06
C LEU A 15 -3.92 1.90 -6.95
N GLU A 16 -4.34 1.31 -8.06
CA GLU A 16 -5.40 0.29 -8.08
C GLU A 16 -4.85 -1.10 -7.75
N PRO A 17 -5.26 -1.73 -6.64
CA PRO A 17 -4.74 -3.04 -6.24
C PRO A 17 -5.31 -4.19 -7.09
N THR A 18 -6.50 -4.05 -7.65
CA THR A 18 -7.28 -5.12 -8.30
C THR A 18 -6.61 -5.75 -9.53
N ALA A 19 -5.81 -4.98 -10.27
CA ALA A 19 -5.11 -5.47 -11.46
C ALA A 19 -3.70 -6.02 -11.16
N LEU A 20 -3.21 -5.83 -9.93
CA LEU A 20 -1.80 -6.02 -9.58
C LEU A 20 -1.60 -7.05 -8.47
N VAL A 21 -2.66 -7.36 -7.73
CA VAL A 21 -2.64 -8.28 -6.59
C VAL A 21 -3.62 -9.41 -6.85
N SER A 22 -3.13 -10.64 -6.79
CA SER A 22 -3.93 -11.86 -6.92
C SER A 22 -4.31 -12.35 -5.53
N THR A 23 -5.59 -12.23 -5.18
CA THR A 23 -6.10 -12.66 -3.86
C THR A 23 -6.05 -14.18 -3.67
N GLU A 24 -6.05 -14.95 -4.76
CA GLU A 24 -5.87 -16.40 -4.77
C GLU A 24 -4.49 -16.87 -4.25
N LEU A 25 -3.50 -15.97 -4.25
CA LEU A 25 -2.15 -16.25 -3.76
C LEU A 25 -1.96 -15.91 -2.28
N PHE A 26 -3.01 -15.41 -1.61
CA PHE A 26 -2.92 -15.11 -0.18
C PHE A 26 -2.85 -16.37 0.66
N GLN A 27 -1.89 -16.39 1.57
CA GLN A 27 -1.70 -17.48 2.53
C GLN A 27 -2.21 -17.10 3.92
N LYS A 28 -2.26 -15.81 4.23
CA LYS A 28 -2.64 -15.27 5.54
C LYS A 28 -3.78 -14.26 5.43
N SER A 29 -4.57 -14.20 6.50
CA SER A 29 -5.67 -13.23 6.67
C SER A 29 -5.17 -11.78 6.60
N SER A 30 -3.94 -11.52 7.06
CA SER A 30 -3.29 -10.21 7.04
C SER A 30 -3.08 -9.66 5.62
N GLU A 31 -2.83 -10.53 4.63
CA GLU A 31 -2.68 -10.14 3.22
C GLU A 31 -4.01 -9.63 2.66
N GLN A 32 -5.11 -10.35 2.96
CA GLN A 32 -6.45 -9.94 2.58
C GLN A 32 -6.86 -8.63 3.27
N ALA A 33 -6.61 -8.51 4.57
CA ALA A 33 -6.91 -7.29 5.32
C ALA A 33 -6.16 -6.08 4.75
N PHE A 34 -4.89 -6.25 4.38
CA PHE A 34 -4.10 -5.20 3.76
C PHE A 34 -4.60 -4.85 2.36
N TYR A 35 -4.96 -5.85 1.54
CA TYR A 35 -5.57 -5.62 0.24
C TYR A 35 -6.89 -4.83 0.35
N ASP A 36 -7.79 -5.23 1.25
CA ASP A 36 -9.07 -4.56 1.46
C ASP A 36 -8.89 -3.10 1.92
N ALA A 37 -7.88 -2.87 2.78
CA ALA A 37 -7.50 -1.52 3.20
C ALA A 37 -7.03 -0.67 2.01
N LEU A 38 -6.20 -1.24 1.11
CA LEU A 38 -5.76 -0.54 -0.11
C LEU A 38 -6.93 -0.24 -1.05
N VAL A 39 -7.84 -1.19 -1.27
CA VAL A 39 -9.04 -0.99 -2.11
C VAL A 39 -9.88 0.17 -1.56
N LYS A 40 -10.06 0.27 -0.24
CA LYS A 40 -10.76 1.38 0.41
C LYS A 40 -10.00 2.71 0.33
N LEU A 41 -8.67 2.66 0.31
CA LEU A 41 -7.81 3.84 0.22
C LEU A 41 -7.84 4.52 -1.15
N VAL A 42 -8.04 3.74 -2.23
CA VAL A 42 -8.11 4.24 -3.61
C VAL A 42 -9.05 5.44 -3.78
N PRO A 43 -10.37 5.33 -3.47
CA PRO A 43 -11.30 6.44 -3.66
C PRO A 43 -10.95 7.62 -2.75
N GLN A 44 -10.47 7.36 -1.53
CA GLN A 44 -10.06 8.42 -0.59
C GLN A 44 -8.86 9.20 -1.12
N THR A 45 -7.87 8.50 -1.69
CA THR A 45 -6.69 9.12 -2.30
C THR A 45 -7.06 9.95 -3.53
N LYS A 46 -8.00 9.47 -4.34
CA LYS A 46 -8.51 10.22 -5.51
C LYS A 46 -9.28 11.47 -5.08
N ALA A 47 -10.21 11.34 -4.15
CA ALA A 47 -10.99 12.46 -3.63
C ALA A 47 -10.09 13.52 -2.96
N SER A 48 -9.16 13.11 -2.10
CA SER A 48 -8.19 14.03 -1.49
C SER A 48 -7.31 14.73 -2.51
N ARG A 49 -6.99 14.09 -3.65
CA ARG A 49 -6.25 14.73 -4.73
C ARG A 49 -7.06 15.83 -5.43
N GLU A 50 -8.33 15.56 -5.70
CA GLU A 50 -9.24 16.52 -6.33
C GLU A 50 -9.53 17.71 -5.42
N GLU A 51 -9.78 17.45 -4.14
CA GLU A 51 -10.11 18.45 -3.12
C GLU A 51 -8.87 19.18 -2.57
N ARG A 52 -7.65 18.69 -2.88
CA ARG A 52 -6.38 19.10 -2.25
C ARG A 52 -6.42 19.01 -0.71
N ASP A 53 -7.21 18.08 -0.19
CA ASP A 53 -7.39 17.86 1.23
C ASP A 53 -6.36 16.84 1.75
N TYR A 54 -5.22 17.38 2.17
CA TYR A 54 -4.10 16.61 2.72
C TYR A 54 -4.45 15.98 4.08
N GLN A 55 -5.34 16.59 4.88
CA GLN A 55 -5.69 16.07 6.20
C GLN A 55 -6.48 14.77 6.05
N LYS A 56 -7.44 14.74 5.12
CA LYS A 56 -8.17 13.50 4.77
C LYS A 56 -7.23 12.40 4.30
N LEU A 57 -6.24 12.73 3.45
CA LEU A 57 -5.30 11.72 2.96
C LEU A 57 -4.36 11.20 4.04
N VAL A 58 -3.89 12.07 4.94
CA VAL A 58 -3.05 11.66 6.08
C VAL A 58 -3.85 10.78 7.03
N ALA A 59 -5.10 11.13 7.34
CA ALA A 59 -5.98 10.32 8.17
C ALA A 59 -6.20 8.93 7.56
N ALA A 60 -6.56 8.88 6.27
CA ALA A 60 -6.75 7.64 5.52
C ALA A 60 -5.54 6.71 5.54
N ILE A 61 -4.33 7.26 5.34
CA ILE A 61 -3.09 6.46 5.37
C ILE A 61 -2.75 6.02 6.80
N SER A 62 -3.04 6.87 7.79
CA SER A 62 -2.82 6.55 9.21
C SER A 62 -3.74 5.42 9.69
N GLU A 63 -4.96 5.33 9.16
CA GLU A 63 -5.89 4.23 9.44
C GLU A 63 -5.38 2.86 8.98
N ILE A 64 -4.50 2.81 7.98
CA ILE A 64 -3.94 1.58 7.44
C ILE A 64 -2.67 1.13 8.18
N ALA A 65 -2.01 2.05 8.89
CA ALA A 65 -0.82 1.76 9.68
C ALA A 65 -0.94 0.52 10.60
N PRO A 66 -2.03 0.32 11.38
CA PRO A 66 -2.18 -0.89 12.19
C PRO A 66 -2.30 -2.16 11.34
N THR A 67 -3.00 -2.13 10.20
CA THR A 67 -3.11 -3.28 9.29
C THR A 67 -1.76 -3.67 8.69
N VAL A 68 -0.94 -2.67 8.35
CA VAL A 68 0.42 -2.89 7.86
C VAL A 68 1.30 -3.45 8.97
N SER A 69 1.14 -2.96 10.20
CA SER A 69 1.85 -3.52 11.36
C SER A 69 1.48 -5.00 11.57
N GLU A 70 0.20 -5.37 11.49
CA GLU A 70 -0.25 -6.76 11.62
C GLU A 70 0.29 -7.65 10.49
N PHE A 71 0.40 -7.11 9.27
CA PHE A 71 1.01 -7.81 8.13
C PHE A 71 2.48 -8.17 8.36
N PHE A 72 3.25 -7.35 9.09
CA PHE A 72 4.67 -7.58 9.36
C PHE A 72 4.95 -8.29 10.69
N ASP A 73 4.26 -7.89 11.75
CA ASP A 73 4.59 -8.26 13.14
C ASP A 73 3.40 -8.93 13.87
N GLY A 74 2.27 -9.11 13.19
CA GLY A 74 1.05 -9.70 13.74
C GLY A 74 1.08 -11.23 13.89
N ALA A 75 -0.02 -11.77 14.42
CA ALA A 75 -0.19 -13.21 14.60
C ALA A 75 -0.24 -13.96 13.25
N ASP A 76 -0.76 -13.29 12.23
CA ASP A 76 -0.81 -13.75 10.85
C ASP A 76 0.23 -13.03 9.96
N SER A 77 1.36 -12.60 10.55
CA SER A 77 2.43 -11.94 9.81
C SER A 77 2.99 -12.79 8.67
N VAL A 78 3.44 -12.11 7.61
CA VAL A 78 3.99 -12.75 6.42
C VAL A 78 5.44 -12.38 6.18
N LEU A 79 6.21 -13.37 5.71
CA LEU A 79 7.56 -13.13 5.23
C LEU A 79 7.49 -12.58 3.79
N VAL A 80 7.79 -11.30 3.62
CA VAL A 80 7.72 -10.65 2.30
C VAL A 80 8.63 -11.31 1.27
N MET A 81 9.81 -11.77 1.69
CA MET A 81 10.78 -12.47 0.85
C MET A 81 10.45 -13.97 0.74
N ASP A 82 9.21 -14.28 0.40
CA ASP A 82 8.73 -15.66 0.28
C ASP A 82 9.55 -16.44 -0.76
N PRO A 83 9.88 -17.73 -0.52
CA PRO A 83 10.56 -18.55 -1.51
C PRO A 83 9.75 -18.72 -2.80
N GLU A 84 8.42 -18.70 -2.73
CA GLU A 84 7.54 -18.76 -3.90
C GLU A 84 7.55 -17.41 -4.64
N PRO A 85 8.09 -17.34 -5.88
CA PRO A 85 8.23 -16.08 -6.60
C PRO A 85 6.89 -15.35 -6.82
N ALA A 86 5.80 -16.09 -7.04
CA ALA A 86 4.48 -15.51 -7.25
C ALA A 86 3.96 -14.79 -5.99
N ILE A 87 4.08 -15.44 -4.82
CA ILE A 87 3.64 -14.90 -3.53
C ILE A 87 4.51 -13.71 -3.13
N ARG A 88 5.84 -13.84 -3.29
CA ARG A 88 6.77 -12.72 -3.08
C ARG A 88 6.41 -11.51 -3.93
N ARG A 89 6.11 -11.72 -5.21
CA ARG A 89 5.69 -10.62 -6.11
C ARG A 89 4.39 -9.99 -5.61
N ASN A 90 3.41 -10.79 -5.21
CA ASN A 90 2.13 -10.33 -4.70
C ASN A 90 2.28 -9.44 -3.45
N ARG A 91 3.07 -9.91 -2.48
CA ARG A 91 3.40 -9.16 -1.24
C ARG A 91 4.17 -7.87 -1.54
N LEU A 92 5.12 -7.91 -2.48
CA LEU A 92 5.83 -6.71 -2.92
C LEU A 92 4.91 -5.71 -3.63
N ASN A 93 3.90 -6.18 -4.37
CA ASN A 93 2.93 -5.31 -5.03
C ASN A 93 2.05 -4.59 -4.00
N LEU A 94 1.56 -5.30 -2.96
CA LEU A 94 0.84 -4.67 -1.84
C LEU A 94 1.65 -3.52 -1.19
N LEU A 95 2.93 -3.78 -0.91
CA LEU A 95 3.83 -2.76 -0.34
C LEU A 95 4.14 -1.62 -1.32
N GLY A 96 4.30 -1.94 -2.60
CA GLY A 96 4.51 -0.96 -3.66
C GLY A 96 3.32 0.01 -3.80
N LEU A 97 2.10 -0.53 -3.71
CA LEU A 97 0.87 0.27 -3.75
C LEU A 97 0.80 1.22 -2.55
N LEU A 98 1.01 0.74 -1.33
CA LEU A 98 1.04 1.60 -0.15
C LEU A 98 2.09 2.72 -0.28
N ARG A 99 3.29 2.40 -0.77
CA ARG A 99 4.34 3.38 -1.08
C ARG A 99 3.84 4.44 -2.08
N ASN A 100 3.12 4.02 -3.13
CA ASN A 100 2.59 4.94 -4.14
C ASN A 100 1.52 5.87 -3.54
N HIS A 101 0.63 5.35 -2.69
CA HIS A 101 -0.31 6.17 -1.93
C HIS A 101 0.41 7.18 -1.02
N ALA A 102 1.46 6.75 -0.29
CA ALA A 102 2.26 7.66 0.53
C ALA A 102 3.04 8.68 -0.30
N ARG A 103 3.45 8.34 -1.53
CA ARG A 103 4.11 9.28 -2.45
C ARG A 103 3.19 10.42 -2.85
N VAL A 104 1.88 10.16 -2.97
CA VAL A 104 0.89 11.21 -3.19
C VAL A 104 0.99 12.30 -2.12
N LEU A 105 1.13 11.92 -0.84
CA LEU A 105 1.35 12.88 0.25
C LEU A 105 2.65 13.67 0.05
N GLY A 106 3.74 12.99 -0.32
CA GLY A 106 5.03 13.62 -0.56
C GLY A 106 5.00 14.65 -1.69
N ASP A 107 4.29 14.34 -2.78
CA ASP A 107 4.11 15.25 -3.92
C ASP A 107 3.32 16.51 -3.52
N PHE A 108 2.32 16.39 -2.62
CA PHE A 108 1.63 17.56 -2.06
C PHE A 108 2.55 18.48 -1.25
N GLY A 109 3.46 17.91 -0.46
CA GLY A 109 4.45 18.68 0.30
C GLY A 109 5.39 19.51 -0.58
N LEU A 110 5.63 19.09 -1.82
CA LEU A 110 6.41 19.86 -2.80
C LEU A 110 5.61 21.02 -3.41
N ILE A 111 4.28 20.89 -3.52
CA ILE A 111 3.40 21.91 -4.12
C ILE A 111 3.13 23.08 -3.15
N VAL A 112 3.12 22.84 -1.83
CA VAL A 112 2.81 23.87 -0.81
C VAL A 112 4.05 24.68 -0.40
N LYS A 113 5.26 24.28 -0.80
CA LYS A 113 6.47 25.11 -0.71
C LYS A 113 6.60 25.98 -1.96
N SER A 114 5.83 27.05 -2.06
CA SER A 114 6.05 28.18 -2.97
C SER A 114 5.45 29.45 -2.39
#